data_AF-A0A1X6PBP8-F1
#
_entry.id   AF-A0A1X6PBP8-F1
#
_cell.length_a   1.000
_cell.length_b   1.000
_cell.length_c   1.000
_cell.angle_alpha   90.00
_cell.angle_beta   90.00
_cell.angle_gamma   90.00
#
_symmetry.space_group_name_H-M   'P 1'
#
loop_
_entity.id
_entity.type
_entity.pdbx_description
1 polymer ?
#
loop_
_entity_poly.entity_id
_entity_poly.type
_entity_poly.pdbx_seq_one_letter_code
_entity_poly.pdbx_strand_id
1 'polypeptide(L)'
;MRACSQLCIFWRELVAQGPMPSRLRVLAAVFGYDELSQGRAAQATLRDKVLQRLHARPPTFSSRNCRAYRAIRAEVEWTRGAFDQLVALTNITVDEDLASRSRRVLFSVFFDNASSALAVCGVSASLRSSFLSRSFKRRSSELVTRFLVEHYECPSGLVFYVLDRHPQRRKVLVAVRANEDYDLAGLRPRYPLERLFVDKSTLPGLPVRFEALLSWRDSATSSRSEVDPLLVSGKLSFCVPISVVEGAGRDVAALVS
;
A
#
# COMPACT_ATOMS: atom_id res chain seq x y z
N MET A 1 -28.59 21.54 -39.70
CA MET A 1 -27.30 21.40 -40.42
C MET A 1 -26.06 21.87 -39.65
N ARG A 2 -26.14 22.74 -38.62
CA ARG A 2 -24.95 23.24 -37.88
C ARG A 2 -24.34 22.26 -36.85
N ALA A 3 -25.09 21.27 -36.38
CA ALA A 3 -24.60 20.29 -35.39
C ALA A 3 -23.65 19.23 -35.99
N CYS A 4 -23.86 18.84 -37.26
CA CYS A 4 -22.98 17.87 -37.93
C CYS A 4 -21.58 18.43 -38.20
N SER A 5 -21.46 19.73 -38.49
CA SER A 5 -20.16 20.35 -38.74
C SER A 5 -19.28 20.40 -37.50
N GLN A 6 -19.85 20.60 -36.31
CA GLN A 6 -19.08 20.63 -35.06
C GLN A 6 -18.58 19.24 -34.66
N LEU A 7 -19.40 18.20 -34.84
CA LEU A 7 -18.99 16.81 -34.61
C LEU A 7 -17.87 16.36 -35.56
N CYS A 8 -17.88 16.81 -36.82
CA CYS A 8 -16.83 16.51 -37.79
C CYS A 8 -15.49 17.22 -37.47
N ILE A 9 -15.53 18.46 -36.96
CA ILE A 9 -14.33 19.20 -36.55
C ILE A 9 -13.72 18.55 -35.31
N PHE A 10 -14.55 18.28 -34.30
CA PHE A 10 -14.15 17.59 -33.09
C PHE A 10 -13.53 16.22 -33.37
N TRP A 11 -14.13 15.43 -34.26
CA TRP A 11 -13.57 14.13 -34.65
C TRP A 11 -12.21 14.23 -35.34
N ARG A 12 -12.01 15.25 -36.18
CA ARG A 12 -10.71 15.51 -36.82
C ARG A 12 -9.63 15.89 -35.82
N GLU A 13 -9.97 16.71 -34.83
CA GLU A 13 -9.04 17.08 -33.75
C GLU A 13 -8.69 15.89 -32.86
N LEU A 14 -9.66 15.02 -32.54
CA LEU A 14 -9.46 13.82 -31.72
C LEU A 14 -8.55 12.78 -32.41
N VAL A 15 -8.66 12.65 -33.73
CA VAL A 15 -7.82 11.76 -34.55
C VAL A 15 -6.43 12.37 -34.82
N ALA A 16 -6.30 13.70 -34.86
CA ALA A 16 -5.02 14.38 -35.06
C ALA A 16 -4.04 14.23 -33.87
N GLN A 17 -4.53 13.81 -32.69
CA GLN A 17 -3.71 13.63 -31.48
C GLN A 17 -2.99 12.27 -31.38
N GLY A 18 -3.12 11.37 -32.37
CA GLY A 18 -2.39 10.10 -32.42
C GLY A 18 -3.25 8.90 -32.83
N PRO A 19 -2.87 7.66 -32.49
CA PRO A 19 -3.60 6.47 -32.89
C PRO A 19 -5.06 6.49 -32.39
N MET A 20 -5.93 5.78 -33.11
CA MET A 20 -7.39 5.83 -32.98
C MET A 20 -7.84 5.84 -31.50
N PRO A 21 -8.54 6.90 -31.04
CA PRO A 21 -8.92 7.02 -29.64
C PRO A 21 -9.84 5.87 -29.24
N SER A 22 -9.57 5.26 -28.08
CA SER A 22 -10.41 4.18 -27.56
C SER A 22 -11.87 4.64 -27.47
N ARG A 23 -12.83 3.72 -27.60
CA ARG A 23 -14.26 4.05 -27.51
C ARG A 23 -14.62 4.87 -26.27
N LEU A 24 -13.91 4.65 -25.16
CA LEU A 24 -14.06 5.43 -23.92
C LEU A 24 -13.59 6.87 -24.05
N ARG A 25 -12.49 7.15 -24.74
CA ARG A 25 -12.02 8.52 -25.03
C ARG A 25 -13.01 9.31 -25.88
N VAL A 26 -13.59 8.63 -26.87
CA VAL A 26 -14.62 9.21 -27.73
C VAL A 26 -15.87 9.54 -26.93
N LEU A 27 -16.32 8.61 -26.08
CA LEU A 27 -17.48 8.84 -25.21
C LEU A 27 -17.22 9.94 -24.18
N ALA A 28 -16.02 10.00 -23.60
CA ALA A 28 -15.61 11.04 -22.67
C ALA A 28 -15.62 12.43 -23.30
N ALA A 29 -15.02 12.55 -24.48
CA ALA A 29 -14.90 13.83 -25.13
C ALA A 29 -16.23 14.28 -25.80
N VAL A 30 -17.13 13.36 -26.18
CA VAL A 30 -18.46 13.68 -26.75
C VAL A 30 -19.54 13.90 -25.68
N PHE A 31 -19.55 13.09 -24.61
CA PHE A 31 -20.61 13.08 -23.61
C PHE A 31 -20.16 13.62 -22.23
N GLY A 32 -18.92 14.10 -22.10
CA GLY A 32 -18.38 14.59 -20.83
C GLY A 32 -18.14 13.48 -19.80
N TYR A 33 -17.99 12.23 -20.25
CA TYR A 33 -17.75 11.08 -19.37
C TYR A 33 -16.36 11.20 -18.75
N ASP A 34 -16.24 11.20 -17.41
CA ASP A 34 -14.92 11.17 -16.74
C ASP A 34 -14.27 9.80 -17.01
N GLU A 35 -13.24 9.81 -17.87
CA GLU A 35 -12.49 8.61 -18.30
C GLU A 35 -11.95 7.79 -17.13
N LEU A 36 -11.76 8.43 -15.97
CA LEU A 36 -11.15 7.84 -14.78
C LEU A 36 -12.12 7.72 -13.60
N SER A 37 -13.43 7.88 -13.84
CA SER A 37 -14.46 7.86 -12.81
C SER A 37 -14.47 6.57 -11.97
N GLN A 38 -14.29 5.40 -12.60
CA GLN A 38 -14.23 4.13 -11.88
C GLN A 38 -12.95 4.02 -11.04
N GLY A 39 -11.82 4.49 -11.57
CA GLY A 39 -10.56 4.58 -10.83
C GLY A 39 -10.66 5.47 -9.59
N ARG A 40 -11.32 6.64 -9.70
CA ARG A 40 -11.56 7.54 -8.55
C ARG A 40 -12.49 6.90 -7.52
N ALA A 41 -13.54 6.22 -7.95
CA ALA A 41 -14.47 5.52 -7.06
C ALA A 41 -13.76 4.36 -6.32
N ALA A 42 -12.92 3.60 -7.02
CA ALA A 42 -12.08 2.57 -6.43
C ALA A 42 -11.11 3.15 -5.41
N GLN A 43 -10.44 4.26 -5.76
CA GLN A 43 -9.55 4.98 -4.85
C GLN A 43 -10.28 5.42 -3.58
N ALA A 44 -11.45 6.06 -3.71
CA ALA A 44 -12.23 6.54 -2.58
C ALA A 44 -12.68 5.40 -1.66
N THR A 45 -13.17 4.30 -2.23
CA THR A 45 -13.60 3.13 -1.45
C THR A 45 -12.42 2.48 -0.72
N LEU A 46 -11.26 2.38 -1.39
CA LEU A 46 -10.04 1.87 -0.77
C LEU A 46 -9.55 2.80 0.34
N ARG A 47 -9.54 4.12 0.10
CA ARG A 47 -9.18 5.16 1.07
C ARG A 47 -9.99 5.02 2.34
N ASP A 48 -11.30 4.90 2.23
CA ASP A 48 -12.19 4.85 3.39
C ASP A 48 -11.91 3.61 4.24
N LYS A 49 -11.70 2.45 3.62
CA LYS A 49 -11.28 1.24 4.34
C LYS A 49 -9.89 1.41 4.97
N VAL A 50 -8.93 1.97 4.26
CA VAL A 50 -7.57 2.20 4.77
C VAL A 50 -7.61 3.13 5.98
N LEU A 51 -8.30 4.27 5.88
CA LEU A 51 -8.49 5.22 6.96
C LEU A 51 -9.17 4.54 8.16
N GLN A 52 -10.24 3.77 7.94
CA GLN A 52 -10.89 3.02 9.02
C GLN A 52 -9.90 2.12 9.77
N ARG A 53 -9.01 1.40 9.06
CA ARG A 53 -7.99 0.55 9.69
C ARG A 53 -6.88 1.35 10.37
N LEU A 54 -6.47 2.48 9.81
CA LEU A 54 -5.47 3.38 10.39
C LEU A 54 -5.99 4.09 11.65
N HIS A 55 -7.29 4.34 11.73
CA HIS A 55 -7.96 4.87 12.92
C HIS A 55 -8.25 3.79 13.97
N ALA A 56 -8.45 2.54 13.54
CA ALA A 56 -8.68 1.43 14.46
C ALA A 56 -7.45 1.15 15.32
N ARG A 57 -7.62 1.12 16.64
CA ARG A 57 -6.54 0.82 17.59
C ARG A 57 -6.00 -0.61 17.35
N PRO A 58 -4.67 -0.83 17.40
CA PRO A 58 -4.10 -2.17 17.38
C PRO A 58 -4.65 -3.04 18.54
N PRO A 59 -4.87 -4.34 18.35
CA PRO A 59 -5.27 -5.23 19.44
C PRO A 59 -4.15 -5.36 20.49
N THR A 60 -4.52 -5.75 21.71
CA THR A 60 -3.57 -6.05 22.78
C THR A 60 -2.78 -7.32 22.46
N PHE A 61 -1.45 -7.25 22.61
CA PHE A 61 -0.53 -8.36 22.40
C PHE A 61 -0.63 -9.40 23.54
N SER A 62 -1.72 -10.15 23.61
CA SER A 62 -1.88 -11.24 24.60
C SER A 62 -2.03 -12.63 24.00
N SER A 63 -1.76 -12.84 22.71
CA SER A 63 -1.88 -14.20 22.14
C SER A 63 -0.92 -14.48 20.98
N ARG A 64 -0.62 -15.77 20.81
CA ARG A 64 0.14 -16.44 19.72
C ARG A 64 -0.19 -16.03 18.28
N ASN A 65 -1.11 -15.08 18.05
CA ASN A 65 -1.60 -14.61 16.76
C ASN A 65 -0.97 -13.27 16.28
N CYS A 66 0.18 -12.87 16.81
CA CYS A 66 0.90 -11.63 16.45
C CYS A 66 1.20 -11.47 14.95
N ARG A 67 1.22 -12.55 14.16
CA ARG A 67 1.47 -12.48 12.71
C ARG A 67 0.38 -11.76 11.92
N ALA A 68 -0.87 -11.76 12.41
CA ALA A 68 -1.99 -11.14 11.71
C ALA A 68 -1.95 -9.59 11.75
N TYR A 69 -1.14 -9.00 12.63
CA TYR A 69 -1.08 -7.55 12.89
C TYR A 69 0.27 -6.92 12.53
N ARG A 70 0.97 -7.49 11.55
CA ARG A 70 2.21 -6.92 10.98
C ARG A 70 1.96 -5.97 9.81
N ALA A 71 0.71 -5.80 9.38
CA ALA A 71 0.37 -4.89 8.30
C ALA A 71 -1.06 -4.34 8.42
N ILE A 72 -1.28 -3.16 7.88
CA ILE A 72 -2.61 -2.64 7.55
C ILE A 72 -3.01 -3.21 6.22
N ARG A 73 -4.10 -3.97 6.22
CA ARG A 73 -4.67 -4.58 5.03
C ARG A 73 -6.09 -4.07 4.79
N ALA A 74 -6.35 -3.66 3.56
CA ALA A 74 -7.67 -3.27 3.08
C ALA A 74 -7.94 -3.98 1.76
N GLU A 75 -9.15 -4.50 1.61
CA GLU A 75 -9.55 -5.26 0.43
C GLU A 75 -10.95 -4.82 0.01
N VAL A 76 -11.13 -4.60 -1.29
CA VAL A 76 -12.37 -4.17 -1.93
C VAL A 76 -12.55 -4.93 -3.24
N GLU A 77 -13.79 -5.17 -3.63
CA GLU A 77 -14.11 -5.76 -4.93
C GLU A 77 -14.23 -4.67 -5.98
N TRP A 78 -13.44 -4.78 -7.04
CA TRP A 78 -13.44 -3.86 -8.17
C TRP A 78 -13.05 -4.60 -9.45
N THR A 79 -13.42 -4.03 -10.59
CA THR A 79 -13.05 -4.57 -11.90
C THR A 79 -11.58 -4.31 -12.22
N ARG A 80 -11.05 -5.07 -13.18
CA ARG A 80 -9.73 -4.82 -13.76
C ARG A 80 -9.63 -3.41 -14.34
N GLY A 81 -10.64 -2.94 -15.06
CA GLY A 81 -10.67 -1.60 -15.66
C GLY A 81 -10.59 -0.48 -14.62
N ALA A 82 -11.27 -0.63 -13.47
CA ALA A 82 -11.17 0.33 -12.37
C ALA A 82 -9.75 0.37 -11.76
N PHE A 83 -9.08 -0.78 -11.66
CA PHE A 83 -7.67 -0.85 -11.25
C PHE A 83 -6.75 -0.15 -12.27
N ASP A 84 -6.94 -0.38 -13.57
CA ASP A 84 -6.12 0.25 -14.61
C ASP A 84 -6.32 1.78 -14.63
N GLN A 85 -7.55 2.25 -14.45
CA GLN A 85 -7.81 3.68 -14.26
C GLN A 85 -7.16 4.24 -13.00
N LEU A 86 -7.15 3.50 -11.89
CA LEU A 86 -6.47 3.90 -10.65
C LEU A 86 -4.95 4.03 -10.85
N VAL A 87 -4.34 3.07 -11.55
CA VAL A 87 -2.93 3.10 -11.91
C VAL A 87 -2.62 4.31 -12.78
N ALA A 88 -3.46 4.58 -13.80
CA ALA A 88 -3.33 5.74 -14.66
C ALA A 88 -3.48 7.07 -13.89
N LEU A 89 -4.45 7.16 -12.97
CA LEU A 89 -4.67 8.33 -12.10
C LEU A 89 -3.46 8.67 -11.23
N THR A 90 -2.70 7.65 -10.83
CA THR A 90 -1.60 7.78 -9.87
C THR A 90 -0.23 7.72 -10.53
N ASN A 91 -0.18 7.49 -11.85
CA ASN A 91 1.02 7.40 -12.67
C ASN A 91 2.06 6.41 -12.11
N ILE A 92 1.61 5.23 -11.70
CA ILE A 92 2.50 4.21 -11.12
C ILE A 92 2.78 3.10 -12.13
N THR A 93 3.97 2.52 -12.09
CA THR A 93 4.34 1.35 -12.88
C THR A 93 3.85 0.07 -12.21
N VAL A 94 3.18 -0.78 -12.99
CA VAL A 94 2.66 -2.08 -12.53
C VAL A 94 3.63 -3.18 -12.90
N ASP A 95 3.98 -4.02 -11.92
CA ASP A 95 4.60 -5.31 -12.18
C ASP A 95 3.48 -6.33 -12.42
N GLU A 96 3.43 -6.85 -13.64
CA GLU A 96 2.54 -7.94 -14.00
C GLU A 96 3.22 -9.27 -13.67
N ASP A 97 2.68 -9.98 -12.67
CA ASP A 97 3.12 -11.32 -12.33
C ASP A 97 2.05 -12.32 -12.82
N LEU A 98 2.35 -13.01 -13.91
CA LEU A 98 1.67 -14.25 -14.27
C LEU A 98 2.10 -15.32 -13.26
N ALA A 99 1.37 -15.45 -12.15
CA ALA A 99 1.70 -16.41 -11.10
C ALA A 99 1.75 -17.84 -11.69
N SER A 100 2.95 -18.39 -11.94
CA SER A 100 3.18 -19.61 -12.74
C SER A 100 2.60 -20.92 -12.15
N ARG A 101 1.90 -20.85 -11.02
CA ARG A 101 1.23 -22.00 -10.38
C ARG A 101 -0.27 -21.81 -10.17
N SER A 102 -0.79 -20.60 -10.34
CA SER A 102 -2.20 -20.27 -10.17
C SER A 102 -2.70 -19.71 -11.49
N ARG A 103 -3.78 -20.26 -12.07
CA ARG A 103 -4.44 -19.71 -13.27
C ARG A 103 -5.12 -18.34 -13.02
N ARG A 104 -4.57 -17.53 -12.11
CA ARG A 104 -5.11 -16.25 -11.67
C ARG A 104 -4.14 -15.16 -12.06
N VAL A 105 -4.64 -14.14 -12.75
CA VAL A 105 -3.85 -12.97 -13.10
C VAL A 105 -3.72 -12.10 -11.86
N LEU A 106 -2.48 -11.72 -11.54
CA LEU A 106 -2.14 -10.85 -10.43
C LEU A 106 -1.35 -9.66 -10.96
N PHE A 107 -1.84 -8.46 -10.65
CA PHE A 107 -1.13 -7.23 -10.93
C PHE A 107 -0.74 -6.61 -9.61
N SER A 108 0.52 -6.22 -9.50
CA SER A 108 1.09 -5.76 -8.24
C SER A 108 1.91 -4.49 -8.45
N VAL A 109 1.82 -3.60 -7.47
CA VAL A 109 2.57 -2.36 -7.39
C VAL A 109 3.20 -2.30 -6.02
N PHE A 110 4.53 -2.38 -5.97
CA PHE A 110 5.29 -2.26 -4.75
C PHE A 110 5.70 -0.80 -4.53
N PHE A 111 5.69 -0.36 -3.27
CA PHE A 111 6.10 0.98 -2.89
C PHE A 111 7.38 0.97 -2.07
N ASP A 112 8.23 1.97 -2.25
CA ASP A 112 9.46 2.10 -1.48
C ASP A 112 9.19 2.44 0.00
N ASN A 113 8.07 3.11 0.29
CA ASN A 113 7.70 3.49 1.64
C ASN A 113 6.18 3.60 1.83
N ALA A 114 5.76 3.61 3.10
CA ALA A 114 4.35 3.70 3.49
C ALA A 114 3.67 5.01 3.06
N SER A 115 4.40 6.14 3.05
CA SER A 115 3.83 7.44 2.67
C SER A 115 3.44 7.48 1.19
N SER A 116 4.27 6.90 0.32
CA SER A 116 3.95 6.73 -1.11
C SER A 116 2.75 5.81 -1.29
N ALA A 117 2.70 4.68 -0.59
CA ALA A 117 1.57 3.77 -0.64
C ALA A 117 0.24 4.44 -0.22
N LEU A 118 0.25 5.22 0.87
CA LEU A 118 -0.92 5.98 1.30
C LEU A 118 -1.35 7.07 0.32
N ALA A 119 -0.40 7.68 -0.41
CA ALA A 119 -0.69 8.70 -1.42
C ALA A 119 -1.57 8.14 -2.55
N VAL A 120 -1.28 6.91 -2.96
CA VAL A 120 -2.02 6.19 -4.01
C VAL A 120 -3.45 5.86 -3.60
N CYS A 121 -3.66 5.63 -2.31
CA CYS A 121 -5.00 5.53 -1.72
C CYS A 121 -5.71 6.89 -1.60
N GLY A 122 -5.13 8.00 -2.06
CA GLY A 122 -5.74 9.33 -1.98
C GLY A 122 -5.77 9.91 -0.57
N VAL A 123 -4.87 9.47 0.33
CA VAL A 123 -4.71 10.08 1.66
C VAL A 123 -3.90 11.37 1.53
N SER A 124 -4.43 12.48 2.07
CA SER A 124 -3.78 13.79 1.97
C SER A 124 -2.40 13.80 2.64
N ALA A 125 -1.50 14.66 2.17
CA ALA A 125 -0.16 14.83 2.77
C ALA A 125 -0.23 15.16 4.27
N SER A 126 -1.16 16.01 4.69
CA SER A 126 -1.39 16.38 6.09
C SER A 126 -1.80 15.20 6.97
N LEU A 127 -2.60 14.28 6.44
CA LEU A 127 -3.01 13.08 7.17
C LEU A 127 -1.92 12.01 7.17
N ARG A 128 -1.19 11.84 6.06
CA ARG A 128 -0.14 10.82 5.93
C ARG A 128 0.88 10.91 7.06
N SER A 129 1.42 12.10 7.35
CA SER A 129 2.38 12.29 8.45
C SER A 129 1.83 11.85 9.80
N SER A 130 0.56 12.16 10.10
CA SER A 130 -0.10 11.74 11.35
C SER A 130 -0.34 10.23 11.47
N PHE A 131 -0.27 9.50 10.35
CA PHE A 131 -0.44 8.05 10.32
C PHE A 131 0.88 7.28 10.34
N LEU A 132 1.99 7.89 9.91
CA LEU A 132 3.32 7.27 9.97
C LEU A 132 3.69 6.86 11.40
N SER A 133 3.30 7.69 12.38
CA SER A 133 3.38 7.41 13.81
C SER A 133 2.09 7.85 14.48
N ARG A 134 1.33 6.90 15.03
CA ARG A 134 0.05 7.19 15.68
C ARG A 134 -0.10 6.48 17.01
N SER A 135 -0.30 7.26 18.07
CA SER A 135 -0.55 6.76 19.41
C SER A 135 -2.04 6.60 19.71
N PHE A 136 -2.36 5.60 20.52
CA PHE A 136 -3.70 5.23 20.96
C PHE A 136 -3.71 5.07 22.47
N LYS A 137 -4.63 5.76 23.15
CA LYS A 137 -4.83 5.60 24.59
C LYS A 137 -5.72 4.38 24.86
N ARG A 138 -5.29 3.51 25.76
CA ARG A 138 -6.09 2.38 26.28
C ARG A 138 -7.04 2.87 27.37
N ARG A 139 -8.04 2.03 27.70
CA ARG A 139 -8.92 2.30 28.85
C ARG A 139 -8.13 2.36 30.17
N SER A 140 -7.06 1.56 30.27
CA SER A 140 -6.08 1.60 31.38
C SER A 140 -5.23 2.86 31.42
N SER A 141 -5.44 3.83 30.53
CA SER A 141 -4.58 5.01 30.30
C SER A 141 -3.18 4.72 29.76
N GLU A 142 -2.81 3.44 29.60
CA GLU A 142 -1.62 3.04 28.85
C GLU A 142 -1.66 3.54 27.41
N LEU A 143 -0.50 3.92 26.89
CA LEU A 143 -0.33 4.33 25.50
C LEU A 143 0.15 3.14 24.68
N VAL A 144 -0.34 3.00 23.46
CA VAL A 144 0.24 2.11 22.45
C VAL A 144 0.43 2.90 21.17
N THR A 145 1.60 2.84 20.57
CA THR A 145 1.90 3.56 19.32
C THR A 145 2.13 2.58 18.19
N ARG A 146 1.48 2.85 17.06
CA ARG A 146 1.70 2.14 15.79
C ARG A 146 2.55 3.01 14.89
N PHE A 147 3.48 2.37 14.19
CA PHE A 147 4.32 2.99 13.18
C PHE A 147 4.16 2.26 11.85
N LEU A 148 4.16 2.98 10.73
CA LEU A 148 4.12 2.40 9.39
C LEU A 148 5.54 2.08 8.89
N VAL A 149 6.20 1.20 9.61
CA VAL A 149 7.51 0.65 9.28
C VAL A 149 7.45 -0.85 9.40
N GLU A 150 8.21 -1.54 8.55
CA GLU A 150 8.28 -2.98 8.60
C GLU A 150 9.06 -3.47 9.82
N HIS A 151 8.50 -4.48 10.45
CA HIS A 151 9.00 -5.12 11.66
C HIS A 151 9.42 -6.56 11.35
N TYR A 152 10.70 -6.86 11.53
CA TYR A 152 11.24 -8.20 11.44
C TYR A 152 11.78 -8.64 12.81
N GLU A 153 11.28 -9.76 13.30
CA GLU A 153 11.70 -10.35 14.56
C GLU A 153 12.57 -11.56 14.24
N CYS A 154 13.84 -11.48 14.65
CA CYS A 154 14.81 -12.55 14.45
C CYS A 154 14.56 -13.70 15.43
N PRO A 155 14.90 -14.96 15.08
CA PRO A 155 14.83 -16.07 16.03
C PRO A 155 15.61 -15.87 17.33
N SER A 156 16.63 -14.98 17.34
CA SER A 156 17.36 -14.60 18.56
C SER A 156 16.58 -13.69 19.52
N GLY A 157 15.41 -13.19 19.10
CA GLY A 157 14.60 -12.23 19.85
C GLY A 157 14.90 -10.76 19.54
N LEU A 158 15.92 -10.47 18.71
CA LEU A 158 16.20 -9.10 18.28
C LEU A 158 15.16 -8.59 17.29
N VAL A 159 14.81 -7.31 17.43
CA VAL A 159 13.85 -6.62 16.58
C VAL A 159 14.57 -5.70 15.59
N PHE A 160 14.33 -5.94 14.31
CA PHE A 160 14.83 -5.13 13.21
C PHE A 160 13.68 -4.33 12.60
N TYR A 161 13.84 -3.01 12.54
CA TYR A 161 12.98 -2.13 11.75
C TYR A 161 13.63 -1.95 10.38
N VAL A 162 12.96 -2.37 9.32
CA VAL A 162 13.53 -2.32 7.97
C VAL A 162 13.27 -0.95 7.36
N LEU A 163 14.35 -0.22 7.08
CA LEU A 163 14.31 1.16 6.59
C LEU A 163 14.48 1.22 5.07
N ASP A 164 15.39 0.41 4.54
CA ASP A 164 15.65 0.36 3.10
C ASP A 164 16.26 -1.00 2.70
N ARG A 165 16.18 -1.35 1.43
CA ARG A 165 16.72 -2.57 0.85
C ARG A 165 17.59 -2.23 -0.36
N HIS A 166 18.77 -2.84 -0.43
CA HIS A 166 19.66 -2.74 -1.60
C HIS A 166 19.89 -4.12 -2.21
N PRO A 167 18.96 -4.62 -3.05
CA PRO A 167 19.04 -5.96 -3.64
C PRO A 167 20.35 -6.20 -4.39
N GLN A 168 20.86 -5.21 -5.12
CA GLN A 168 22.09 -5.32 -5.91
C GLN A 168 23.32 -5.53 -5.02
N ARG A 169 23.33 -4.95 -3.83
CA ARG A 169 24.43 -5.07 -2.85
C ARG A 169 24.20 -6.19 -1.83
N ARG A 170 23.05 -6.88 -1.91
CA ARG A 170 22.59 -7.87 -0.92
C ARG A 170 22.58 -7.35 0.52
N LYS A 171 22.33 -6.05 0.70
CA LYS A 171 22.30 -5.38 2.00
C LYS A 171 20.91 -4.82 2.31
N VAL A 172 20.63 -4.70 3.60
CA VAL A 172 19.40 -4.11 4.13
C VAL A 172 19.80 -3.05 5.15
N LEU A 173 19.25 -1.84 5.02
CA LEU A 173 19.37 -0.82 6.05
C LEU A 173 18.30 -1.08 7.09
N VAL A 174 18.73 -1.29 8.33
CA VAL A 174 17.85 -1.57 9.46
C VAL A 174 18.14 -0.62 10.61
N ALA A 175 17.15 -0.41 11.46
CA ALA A 175 17.37 0.07 12.82
C ALA A 175 17.15 -1.08 13.80
N VAL A 176 18.09 -1.28 14.71
CA VAL A 176 18.06 -2.37 15.70
C VAL A 176 18.69 -1.90 17.00
N ARG A 177 18.25 -2.48 18.12
CA ARG A 177 18.91 -2.27 19.42
C ARG A 177 19.92 -3.38 19.67
N ALA A 178 20.99 -3.07 20.40
CA ALA A 178 21.90 -4.10 20.87
C ALA A 178 21.18 -5.16 21.73
N ASN A 179 20.17 -4.73 22.50
CA ASN A 179 19.26 -5.58 23.26
C ASN A 179 17.93 -4.83 23.49
N GLU A 180 16.83 -5.56 23.60
CA GLU A 180 15.48 -5.05 23.87
C GLU A 180 15.20 -4.83 25.37
N ASP A 181 16.21 -4.91 26.24
CA ASP A 181 16.09 -4.59 27.66
C ASP A 181 15.40 -3.23 27.89
N TYR A 182 14.45 -3.23 28.82
CA TYR A 182 13.65 -2.06 29.16
C TYR A 182 14.00 -1.52 30.56
N ASP A 183 14.27 -0.23 30.65
CA ASP A 183 14.44 0.47 31.92
C ASP A 183 13.07 0.87 32.47
N LEU A 184 12.62 0.14 33.48
CA LEU A 184 11.33 0.39 34.15
C LEU A 184 11.31 1.74 34.89
N ALA A 185 12.46 2.21 35.41
CA ALA A 185 12.52 3.47 36.13
C ALA A 185 12.45 4.67 35.18
N GLY A 186 13.17 4.58 34.05
CA GLY A 186 13.16 5.60 33.00
C GLY A 186 12.03 5.47 31.98
N LEU A 187 11.22 4.41 32.06
CA LEU A 187 10.17 4.05 31.09
C LEU A 187 10.64 4.16 29.63
N ARG A 188 11.80 3.58 29.35
CA ARG A 188 12.45 3.65 28.03
C ARG A 188 13.29 2.39 27.75
N PRO A 189 13.56 2.09 26.47
CA PRO A 189 14.58 1.10 26.12
C PRO A 189 15.95 1.50 26.70
N ARG A 190 16.71 0.53 27.21
CA ARG A 190 18.07 0.77 27.74
C ARG A 190 19.06 1.08 26.62
N TYR A 191 18.88 0.43 25.48
CA TYR A 191 19.76 0.56 24.33
C TYR A 191 19.09 1.40 23.24
N PRO A 192 19.80 2.36 22.64
CA PRO A 192 19.27 3.15 21.55
C PRO A 192 19.08 2.31 20.29
N LEU A 193 18.24 2.78 19.38
CA LEU A 193 18.17 2.26 18.02
C LEU A 193 19.34 2.77 17.21
N GLU A 194 20.12 1.84 16.65
CA GLU A 194 21.24 2.16 15.77
C GLU A 194 20.89 1.76 14.34
N ARG A 195 21.19 2.67 13.40
CA ARG A 195 21.01 2.42 11.96
C ARG A 195 22.27 1.75 11.43
N LEU A 196 22.10 0.57 10.83
CA LEU A 196 23.23 -0.16 10.27
C LEU A 196 22.84 -0.97 9.04
N PHE A 197 23.83 -1.20 8.18
CA PHE A 197 23.68 -2.10 7.05
C PHE A 197 23.99 -3.52 7.49
N VAL A 198 23.02 -4.42 7.33
CA VAL A 198 23.23 -5.86 7.51
C VAL A 198 23.19 -6.57 6.16
N ASP A 199 23.87 -7.70 6.09
CA ASP A 199 23.72 -8.61 4.97
C ASP A 199 22.32 -9.23 4.99
N LYS A 200 21.71 -9.39 3.82
CA LYS A 200 20.38 -10.01 3.70
C LYS A 200 20.34 -11.42 4.28
N SER A 201 21.46 -12.15 4.26
CA SER A 201 21.58 -13.48 4.86
C SER A 201 21.37 -13.50 6.37
N THR A 202 21.62 -12.37 7.06
CA THR A 202 21.38 -12.22 8.50
C THR A 202 19.89 -12.14 8.85
N LEU A 203 19.04 -11.84 7.86
CA LEU A 203 17.58 -11.72 8.01
C LEU A 203 16.87 -12.77 7.15
N PRO A 204 17.00 -14.07 7.46
CA PRO A 204 16.40 -15.13 6.67
C PRO A 204 14.87 -14.99 6.62
N GLY A 205 14.30 -15.14 5.43
CA GLY A 205 12.86 -14.99 5.19
C GLY A 205 12.38 -13.54 5.02
N LEU A 206 13.27 -12.53 5.15
CA LEU A 206 12.91 -11.16 4.81
C LEU A 206 12.67 -11.03 3.30
N PRO A 207 11.51 -10.45 2.88
CA PRO A 207 11.22 -10.23 1.46
C PRO A 207 12.25 -9.35 0.75
N VAL A 208 12.43 -9.58 -0.56
CA VAL A 208 13.36 -8.80 -1.41
C VAL A 208 12.91 -7.35 -1.57
N ARG A 209 11.61 -7.08 -1.50
CA ARG A 209 10.97 -5.76 -1.65
C ARG A 209 10.23 -5.39 -0.37
N PHE A 210 9.93 -4.11 -0.20
CA PHE A 210 9.08 -3.65 0.90
C PHE A 210 7.66 -4.18 0.72
N GLU A 211 7.02 -4.58 1.81
CA GLU A 211 5.68 -5.21 1.77
C GLU A 211 4.53 -4.22 1.55
N ALA A 212 4.80 -2.92 1.35
CA ALA A 212 3.74 -2.02 0.91
C ALA A 212 3.38 -2.30 -0.54
N LEU A 213 2.13 -2.70 -0.74
CA LEU A 213 1.65 -3.30 -1.97
C LEU A 213 0.23 -2.80 -2.25
N LEU A 214 0.00 -2.40 -3.50
CA LEU A 214 -1.32 -2.36 -4.10
C LEU A 214 -1.39 -3.49 -5.12
N SER A 215 -2.43 -4.31 -5.08
CA SER A 215 -2.59 -5.39 -6.04
C SER A 215 -4.03 -5.60 -6.46
N TRP A 216 -4.23 -6.11 -7.66
CA TRP A 216 -5.50 -6.61 -8.12
C TRP A 216 -5.35 -8.06 -8.54
N ARG A 217 -6.29 -8.90 -8.09
CA ARG A 217 -6.35 -10.32 -8.42
C ARG A 217 -7.72 -10.66 -8.97
N ASP A 218 -7.77 -11.41 -10.06
CA ASP A 218 -9.06 -11.88 -10.60
C ASP A 218 -9.87 -12.72 -9.59
N SER A 219 -11.19 -12.69 -9.75
CA SER A 219 -12.05 -13.67 -9.11
C SER A 219 -12.13 -14.91 -10.00
N ALA A 220 -12.05 -16.11 -9.40
CA ALA A 220 -12.05 -17.37 -10.15
C ALA A 220 -13.37 -17.63 -10.91
N THR A 221 -14.44 -16.95 -10.52
CA THR A 221 -15.79 -17.08 -11.09
C THR A 221 -16.05 -16.08 -12.21
N SER A 222 -15.62 -14.82 -12.09
CA SER A 222 -15.81 -13.79 -13.13
C SER A 222 -14.92 -14.01 -14.35
N SER A 223 -13.67 -14.43 -14.13
CA SER A 223 -12.66 -14.63 -15.19
C SER A 223 -13.05 -15.67 -16.24
N ARG A 224 -14.03 -16.54 -15.95
CA ARG A 224 -14.52 -17.56 -16.89
C ARG A 224 -15.71 -17.12 -17.72
N SER A 225 -16.36 -16.01 -17.35
CA SER A 225 -17.65 -15.59 -17.91
C SER A 225 -17.58 -14.26 -18.65
N GLU A 226 -16.67 -13.37 -18.26
CA GLU A 226 -16.52 -12.06 -18.90
C GLU A 226 -15.70 -12.15 -20.21
N VAL A 227 -16.27 -11.63 -21.29
CA VAL A 227 -15.61 -11.58 -22.61
C VAL A 227 -14.62 -10.42 -22.68
N ASP A 228 -14.86 -9.34 -21.94
CA ASP A 228 -13.95 -8.19 -21.82
C ASP A 228 -13.09 -8.33 -20.55
N PRO A 229 -11.75 -8.46 -20.67
CA PRO A 229 -10.83 -8.52 -19.53
C PRO A 229 -10.96 -7.34 -18.56
N LEU A 230 -11.36 -6.15 -19.04
CA LEU A 230 -11.52 -4.95 -18.21
C LEU A 230 -12.75 -5.02 -17.30
N LEU A 231 -13.75 -5.83 -17.66
CA LEU A 231 -14.97 -6.02 -16.87
C LEU A 231 -14.85 -7.16 -15.86
N VAL A 232 -13.76 -7.94 -15.92
CA VAL A 232 -13.49 -9.00 -14.95
C VAL A 232 -13.47 -8.39 -13.55
N SER A 233 -14.40 -8.82 -12.70
CA SER A 233 -14.40 -8.49 -11.27
C SER A 233 -13.27 -9.20 -10.56
N GLY A 234 -12.66 -8.53 -9.59
CA GLY A 234 -11.59 -9.08 -8.81
C GLY A 234 -11.44 -8.37 -7.48
N LYS A 235 -10.37 -8.71 -6.79
CA LYS A 235 -10.05 -8.22 -5.46
C LYS A 235 -8.90 -7.24 -5.54
N LEU A 236 -9.22 -5.95 -5.34
CA LEU A 236 -8.23 -4.90 -5.14
C LEU A 236 -7.81 -4.89 -3.67
N SER A 237 -6.53 -5.07 -3.42
CA SER A 237 -5.93 -5.26 -2.10
C SER A 237 -4.82 -4.24 -1.87
N PHE A 238 -4.83 -3.61 -0.71
CA PHE A 238 -3.80 -2.73 -0.22
C PHE A 238 -3.18 -3.31 1.05
N CYS A 239 -1.86 -3.21 1.15
CA CYS A 239 -1.08 -3.64 2.29
C CYS A 239 0.00 -2.60 2.59
N VAL A 240 0.20 -2.25 3.86
CA VAL A 240 1.37 -1.51 4.35
C VAL A 240 1.84 -2.15 5.65
N PRO A 241 3.12 -2.51 5.79
CA PRO A 241 3.61 -3.12 7.01
C PRO A 241 3.60 -2.13 8.18
N ILE A 242 3.44 -2.67 9.38
CA ILE A 242 3.40 -1.90 10.62
C ILE A 242 4.24 -2.53 11.72
N SER A 243 4.68 -1.68 12.64
CA SER A 243 5.16 -2.06 13.95
C SER A 243 4.28 -1.42 15.01
N VAL A 244 4.19 -2.05 16.18
CA VAL A 244 3.42 -1.52 17.31
C VAL A 244 4.25 -1.70 18.56
N VAL A 245 4.34 -0.66 19.36
CA VAL A 245 5.15 -0.61 20.58
C VAL A 245 4.28 -0.08 21.72
N GLU A 246 4.48 -0.64 22.91
CA GLU A 246 3.87 -0.11 24.14
C GLU A 246 4.51 1.23 24.52
N GLY A 247 3.71 2.16 25.02
CA GLY A 247 4.15 3.52 25.30
C GLY A 247 4.21 4.41 24.05
N ALA A 248 5.01 5.48 24.14
CA ALA A 248 5.10 6.49 23.08
C ALA A 248 5.99 6.06 21.89
N GLY A 249 7.01 5.22 22.13
CA GLY A 249 7.95 4.75 21.10
C GLY A 249 8.65 5.89 20.35
N ARG A 250 9.11 6.93 21.06
CA ARG A 250 9.67 8.15 20.45
C ARG A 250 10.90 7.90 19.58
N ASP A 251 11.71 6.92 19.95
CA ASP A 251 12.87 6.47 19.19
C ASP A 251 12.49 5.81 17.86
N VAL A 252 11.44 4.98 17.86
CA VAL A 252 10.87 4.41 16.63
C VAL A 252 10.18 5.48 15.78
N ALA A 253 9.54 6.48 16.40
CA ALA A 253 8.93 7.59 15.69
C ALA A 253 9.95 8.35 14.80
N ALA A 254 11.20 8.48 15.26
CA ALA A 254 12.28 9.13 14.52
C ALA A 254 12.76 8.32 13.29
N LEU A 255 12.28 7.08 13.10
CA LEU A 255 12.56 6.27 11.92
C LEU A 255 11.57 6.53 10.78
N VAL A 256 10.37 7.02 11.10
CA VAL A 256 9.26 7.19 10.15
C VAL A 256 8.87 8.65 9.95
N SER A 257 9.55 9.57 10.64
CA SER A 257 9.40 11.02 10.53
C SER A 257 10.07 11.59 9.29
#